data_AF-A0A0G2K347-F1
#
_entry.id   AF-A0A0G2K347-F1
#
_cell.length_a   1.000
_cell.length_b   1.000
_cell.length_c   1.000
_cell.angle_alpha   90.00
_cell.angle_beta   90.00
_cell.angle_gamma   90.00
#
_symmetry.space_group_name_H-M   'P 1'
#
loop_
_entity.id
_entity.type
_entity.pdbx_description
1 polymer ?
#
loop_
_entity_poly.entity_id
_entity_poly.type
_entity_poly.pdbx_seq_one_letter_code
_entity_poly.pdbx_strand_id
1 'polypeptide(L)'
;MPSTHGMAGSACGLTTASLRNEVQQDSEQLQHSPKVTHRAPLQGSWALLTPPLSSVICYLATFQLDELGFQLFCSIIKSQPVGKICKFLRFFFNPLNLCSWIKDEWSLIYETDHVTENWINPLMRWQPEIQELIKQLEGGPSDHIPLLKTKAKLTVPKEFNLTVPRPRAITMPEPVPTIPKSKPVPQSTYQEPKEQKLLQMIKTHNRRTAEELLLKANMEELRCAMPRLQKEPQAQEVEKKLWHQSVPSIRRTPNLTFYKPNKLPVKLNTATILREGALYQRQVEKELQRVDKLVDGAGDFSEFLEWQKKMQAKDLEEQLAAGECRRLQGKLSHEEAILARQNLVQENKQKADKQKEESAELMLQCAERRLQEEKAMKELVEQVMEAQKNVKIVQMKLVKGRQQIVQEVIEESRELLQNSTKAAKEEQKRRCELIAQLRALETQPTRKEKLVDLTEIPGYGLEGEMSVVELRERLALLKESQKREQEEKRDQIIQSKRAKSQMLQNTVEQISLCRAAMGRTAALRWEEKKAQATSLATPSQDERVLELKRKMEERAAERRRQTAAPQQVVSPPRTQRPQLRAQEMLQHWVEMDQSRERRLRERQEANRPCHPTHHHLEAS
;
A
#
# COMPACT_ATOMS: atom_id res chain seq x y z
N MET A 1 50.95 -44.08 3.91
CA MET A 1 51.09 -43.48 2.57
C MET A 1 50.15 -44.19 1.61
N PRO A 2 49.33 -43.48 0.80
CA PRO A 2 48.77 -42.14 1.00
C PRO A 2 47.32 -42.21 1.53
N SER A 3 46.75 -41.08 1.98
CA SER A 3 45.35 -40.98 2.41
C SER A 3 44.69 -39.80 1.70
N THR A 4 43.65 -40.04 0.89
CA THR A 4 43.01 -39.02 0.04
C THR A 4 41.69 -38.51 0.58
N HIS A 5 41.55 -37.17 0.63
CA HIS A 5 40.34 -36.35 0.66
C HIS A 5 39.10 -36.75 1.48
N GLY A 6 38.69 -35.84 2.36
CA GLY A 6 37.36 -35.80 2.98
C GLY A 6 36.98 -34.38 3.38
N MET A 7 36.69 -33.49 2.42
CA MET A 7 36.15 -32.16 2.72
C MET A 7 34.69 -32.26 3.18
N ALA A 8 34.38 -31.68 4.34
CA ALA A 8 33.02 -31.46 4.82
C ALA A 8 32.82 -29.97 5.12
N GLY A 9 32.19 -29.23 4.21
CA GLY A 9 31.84 -27.83 4.44
C GLY A 9 30.62 -27.70 5.35
N SER A 10 30.78 -27.09 6.52
CA SER A 10 29.66 -26.81 7.43
C SER A 10 28.99 -25.47 7.06
N ALA A 11 27.78 -25.53 6.50
CA ALA A 11 27.02 -24.36 6.05
C ALA A 11 26.02 -23.90 7.12
N CYS A 12 26.50 -23.22 8.17
CA CYS A 12 25.63 -22.60 9.18
C CYS A 12 25.09 -21.24 8.70
N GLY A 13 23.90 -21.24 8.10
CA GLY A 13 23.20 -20.02 7.69
C GLY A 13 22.55 -19.29 8.87
N LEU A 14 23.30 -18.44 9.58
CA LEU A 14 22.77 -17.59 10.65
C LEU A 14 22.01 -16.39 10.08
N THR A 15 20.68 -16.40 10.20
CA THR A 15 19.83 -15.26 9.84
C THR A 15 19.94 -14.11 10.85
N THR A 16 20.03 -12.89 10.33
CA THR A 16 20.24 -11.61 11.06
C THR A 16 19.16 -11.21 12.09
N ALA A 17 18.19 -12.09 12.37
CA ALA A 17 17.19 -11.91 13.40
C ALA A 17 17.65 -12.41 14.79
N SER A 18 18.50 -13.44 14.90
CA SER A 18 18.89 -14.02 16.20
C SER A 18 19.66 -13.01 17.06
N LEU A 19 20.70 -12.40 16.46
CA LEU A 19 21.59 -11.41 17.06
C LEU A 19 20.89 -10.12 17.56
N ARG A 20 19.58 -9.94 17.33
CA ARG A 20 18.80 -8.84 17.94
C ARG A 20 18.08 -9.23 19.22
N ASN A 21 17.78 -10.51 19.43
CA ASN A 21 17.02 -10.93 20.61
C ASN A 21 17.96 -11.24 21.79
N GLU A 22 19.10 -11.89 21.54
CA GLU A 22 20.10 -12.19 22.59
C GLU A 22 20.66 -10.90 23.21
N VAL A 23 21.07 -9.93 22.38
CA VAL A 23 21.55 -8.60 22.82
C VAL A 23 20.49 -7.82 23.62
N GLN A 24 19.21 -8.02 23.34
CA GLN A 24 18.12 -7.38 24.08
C GLN A 24 17.92 -8.01 25.47
N GLN A 25 18.10 -9.33 25.58
CA GLN A 25 17.75 -10.10 26.77
C GLN A 25 18.84 -10.04 27.86
N ASP A 26 20.12 -10.00 27.48
CA ASP A 26 21.22 -9.80 28.43
C ASP A 26 21.29 -8.35 28.97
N SER A 27 20.76 -7.39 28.21
CA SER A 27 20.74 -5.97 28.59
C SER A 27 19.82 -5.67 29.79
N GLU A 28 18.82 -6.52 30.06
CA GLU A 28 17.81 -6.27 31.11
C GLU A 28 18.19 -6.87 32.48
N GLN A 29 19.11 -7.85 32.55
CA GLN A 29 19.53 -8.42 33.84
C GLN A 29 20.50 -7.52 34.64
N LEU A 30 21.15 -6.55 34.00
CA LEU A 30 22.17 -5.67 34.61
C LEU A 30 21.62 -4.52 35.48
N GLN A 31 20.32 -4.51 35.84
CA GLN A 31 19.67 -3.36 36.52
C GLN A 31 19.23 -3.59 37.97
N HIS A 32 19.58 -4.69 38.65
CA HIS A 32 19.10 -4.97 40.01
C HIS A 32 20.20 -5.16 41.07
N SER A 33 20.16 -4.28 42.07
CA SER A 33 20.94 -4.28 43.34
C SER A 33 22.39 -3.75 43.24
N PRO A 34 23.00 -3.32 44.37
CA PRO A 34 22.57 -2.11 45.07
C PRO A 34 23.70 -1.09 45.29
N LYS A 35 23.35 0.11 45.76
CA LYS A 35 24.30 1.23 45.99
C LYS A 35 25.41 0.86 46.99
N VAL A 36 26.68 0.97 46.56
CA VAL A 36 27.82 1.25 47.45
C VAL A 36 28.54 2.49 46.94
N THR A 37 28.61 3.53 47.76
CA THR A 37 29.32 4.77 47.46
C THR A 37 30.68 4.78 48.12
N HIS A 38 31.78 4.95 47.35
CA HIS A 38 32.87 5.85 47.75
C HIS A 38 33.88 6.16 46.61
N ARG A 39 34.35 7.42 46.62
CA ARG A 39 35.68 7.89 46.18
C ARG A 39 35.98 8.18 44.69
N ALA A 40 35.62 9.41 44.33
CA ALA A 40 36.44 10.38 43.57
C ALA A 40 36.52 10.26 42.02
N PRO A 41 36.79 11.37 41.30
CA PRO A 41 36.32 11.52 39.91
C PRO A 41 37.42 11.71 38.85
N LEU A 42 37.26 11.01 37.72
CA LEU A 42 37.85 11.38 36.42
C LEU A 42 36.75 11.63 35.38
N GLN A 43 35.82 12.54 35.69
CA GLN A 43 34.86 13.10 34.72
C GLN A 43 35.61 13.99 33.71
N GLY A 44 36.30 13.38 32.74
CA GLY A 44 37.24 14.09 31.87
C GLY A 44 37.41 13.60 30.43
N SER A 45 36.63 12.61 29.94
CA SER A 45 36.68 12.21 28.51
C SER A 45 35.45 11.51 27.91
N TRP A 46 34.51 11.01 28.71
CA TRP A 46 33.40 10.18 28.22
C TRP A 46 32.38 10.88 27.30
N ALA A 47 32.31 12.22 27.30
CA ALA A 47 31.25 13.01 26.67
C ALA A 47 31.33 13.16 25.13
N LEU A 48 32.15 12.37 24.41
CA LEU A 48 32.37 12.55 22.97
C LEU A 48 32.22 11.30 22.08
N LEU A 49 31.98 10.10 22.62
CA LEU A 49 31.53 8.95 21.82
C LEU A 49 30.01 8.78 21.96
N THR A 50 29.35 8.42 20.86
CA THR A 50 27.97 7.93 20.87
C THR A 50 27.99 6.51 21.43
N PRO A 51 27.42 6.25 22.62
CA PRO A 51 27.66 5.02 23.38
C PRO A 51 27.51 3.69 22.61
N PRO A 52 26.48 3.45 21.76
CA PRO A 52 26.32 2.16 21.10
C PRO A 52 27.46 1.81 20.14
N LEU A 53 28.11 2.79 19.49
CA LEU A 53 29.21 2.50 18.55
C LEU A 53 30.48 2.06 19.29
N SER A 54 30.76 2.62 20.46
CA SER A 54 31.85 2.14 21.33
C SER A 54 31.60 0.70 21.78
N SER A 55 30.40 0.38 22.30
CA SER A 55 30.10 -0.96 22.81
C SER A 55 30.16 -2.05 21.73
N VAL A 56 29.69 -1.75 20.50
CA VAL A 56 29.82 -2.67 19.37
C VAL A 56 31.30 -2.89 18.99
N ILE A 57 32.14 -1.85 18.99
CA ILE A 57 33.58 -2.00 18.71
C ILE A 57 34.29 -2.75 19.86
N CYS A 58 33.89 -2.56 21.12
CA CYS A 58 34.37 -3.40 22.24
C CYS A 58 34.08 -4.88 21.97
N TYR A 59 32.81 -5.23 21.73
CA TYR A 59 32.39 -6.61 21.50
C TYR A 59 33.12 -7.26 20.31
N LEU A 60 33.25 -6.53 19.20
CA LEU A 60 33.99 -7.00 18.03
C LEU A 60 35.49 -7.21 18.32
N ALA A 61 36.08 -6.38 19.17
CA ALA A 61 37.47 -6.48 19.59
C ALA A 61 37.72 -7.63 20.58
N THR A 62 36.78 -7.96 21.46
CA THR A 62 36.94 -8.99 22.51
C THR A 62 36.55 -10.39 22.07
N PHE A 63 35.44 -10.55 21.35
CA PHE A 63 34.82 -11.86 21.08
C PHE A 63 34.90 -12.32 19.62
N GLN A 64 35.27 -11.43 18.70
CA GLN A 64 35.15 -11.68 17.25
C GLN A 64 36.40 -11.29 16.44
N LEU A 65 37.46 -10.77 17.08
CA LEU A 65 38.66 -10.30 16.39
C LEU A 65 39.44 -11.45 15.74
N ASP A 66 39.54 -12.60 16.42
CA ASP A 66 40.16 -13.81 15.90
C ASP A 66 39.31 -14.50 14.81
N GLU A 67 37.96 -14.44 14.89
CA GLU A 67 37.05 -15.07 13.92
C GLU A 67 36.83 -14.23 12.64
N LEU A 68 36.70 -12.91 12.77
CA LEU A 68 36.55 -11.99 11.63
C LEU A 68 37.89 -11.69 10.95
N GLY A 69 38.99 -11.80 11.68
CA GLY A 69 40.33 -11.47 11.23
C GLY A 69 40.60 -9.96 11.13
N PHE A 70 41.85 -9.60 11.39
CA PHE A 70 42.30 -8.21 11.52
C PHE A 70 41.98 -7.31 10.31
N GLN A 71 41.94 -7.86 9.08
CA GLN A 71 41.65 -7.10 7.87
C GLN A 71 40.20 -6.60 7.79
N LEU A 72 39.21 -7.43 8.19
CA LEU A 72 37.81 -6.99 8.23
C LEU A 72 37.60 -5.98 9.37
N PHE A 73 38.21 -6.21 10.53
CA PHE A 73 38.22 -5.27 11.66
C PHE A 73 38.82 -3.89 11.25
N CYS A 74 39.95 -3.89 10.52
CA CYS A 74 40.53 -2.68 9.93
C CYS A 74 39.56 -1.94 8.99
N SER A 75 38.79 -2.66 8.17
CA SER A 75 37.82 -2.04 7.26
C SER A 75 36.64 -1.38 8.01
N ILE A 76 36.17 -2.03 9.09
CA ILE A 76 35.12 -1.51 9.97
C ILE A 76 35.64 -0.24 10.68
N ILE A 77 36.85 -0.28 11.24
CA ILE A 77 37.49 0.88 11.87
C ILE A 77 37.63 2.04 10.87
N LYS A 78 38.13 1.79 9.65
CA LYS A 78 38.30 2.83 8.62
C LYS A 78 36.97 3.47 8.15
N SER A 79 35.81 2.92 8.52
CA SER A 79 34.48 3.46 8.19
C SER A 79 33.89 4.47 9.19
N GLN A 80 34.45 4.59 10.40
CA GLN A 80 33.92 5.44 11.49
C GLN A 80 34.82 6.69 11.70
N PRO A 81 34.45 7.72 12.51
CA PRO A 81 35.23 8.97 12.56
C PRO A 81 36.55 8.80 13.32
N VAL A 82 37.66 8.76 12.57
CA VAL A 82 39.06 8.54 12.99
C VAL A 82 39.41 9.11 14.36
N GLY A 83 39.22 10.42 14.57
CA GLY A 83 39.60 11.12 15.81
C GLY A 83 38.80 10.72 17.07
N LYS A 84 37.76 9.89 16.94
CA LYS A 84 37.08 9.22 18.06
C LYS A 84 37.59 7.79 18.25
N ILE A 85 37.75 7.02 17.18
CA ILE A 85 38.21 5.63 17.27
C ILE A 85 39.65 5.56 17.75
N CYS A 86 40.55 6.41 17.25
CA CYS A 86 41.97 6.38 17.67
C CYS A 86 42.12 6.67 19.17
N LYS A 87 41.23 7.49 19.75
CA LYS A 87 41.15 7.71 21.20
C LYS A 87 40.61 6.48 21.94
N PHE A 88 39.55 5.87 21.43
CA PHE A 88 38.99 4.64 22.00
C PHE A 88 39.98 3.47 21.96
N LEU A 89 40.60 3.18 20.81
CA LEU A 89 41.58 2.10 20.66
C LEU A 89 42.84 2.36 21.51
N ARG A 90 43.33 3.60 21.59
CA ARG A 90 44.42 3.95 22.52
C ARG A 90 44.07 3.74 23.99
N PHE A 91 42.80 3.88 24.35
CA PHE A 91 42.34 3.66 25.72
C PHE A 91 42.12 2.18 26.01
N PHE A 92 41.47 1.46 25.09
CA PHE A 92 41.11 0.06 25.26
C PHE A 92 42.32 -0.89 25.08
N PHE A 93 43.17 -0.68 24.07
CA PHE A 93 44.40 -1.43 23.84
C PHE A 93 45.63 -0.80 24.52
N ASN A 94 45.43 -0.15 25.67
CA ASN A 94 46.52 0.24 26.57
C ASN A 94 46.81 -0.94 27.52
N PRO A 95 48.03 -1.53 27.51
CA PRO A 95 48.36 -2.64 28.39
C PRO A 95 48.18 -2.31 29.88
N LEU A 96 48.37 -1.04 30.27
CA LEU A 96 48.14 -0.60 31.65
C LEU A 96 46.66 -0.60 32.05
N ASN A 97 45.74 -0.39 31.10
CA ASN A 97 44.29 -0.45 31.35
C ASN A 97 43.79 -1.89 31.33
N LEU A 98 44.21 -2.69 30.33
CA LEU A 98 43.84 -4.10 30.20
C LEU A 98 44.26 -4.91 31.42
N CYS A 99 45.51 -4.77 31.87
CA CYS A 99 46.07 -5.55 32.97
C CYS A 99 45.80 -4.97 34.38
N SER A 100 44.96 -3.93 34.49
CA SER A 100 44.43 -3.45 35.77
C SER A 100 42.90 -3.38 35.71
N TRP A 101 42.31 -2.20 35.83
CA TRP A 101 40.87 -2.00 36.06
C TRP A 101 39.94 -2.69 35.06
N ILE A 102 40.34 -2.92 33.79
CA ILE A 102 39.51 -3.68 32.84
C ILE A 102 39.45 -5.15 33.24
N LYS A 103 40.61 -5.79 33.52
CA LYS A 103 40.66 -7.15 34.07
C LYS A 103 39.93 -7.21 35.40
N ASP A 104 40.19 -6.27 36.30
CA ASP A 104 39.67 -6.31 37.68
C ASP A 104 38.13 -6.23 37.69
N GLU A 105 37.53 -5.30 36.93
CA GLU A 105 36.07 -5.17 36.78
C GLU A 105 35.44 -6.39 36.09
N TRP A 106 36.07 -6.95 35.06
CA TRP A 106 35.58 -8.19 34.42
C TRP A 106 35.68 -9.41 35.35
N SER A 107 36.68 -9.44 36.24
CA SER A 107 36.88 -10.49 37.25
C SER A 107 35.89 -10.41 38.43
N LEU A 108 35.04 -9.36 38.49
CA LEU A 108 33.90 -9.31 39.42
C LEU A 108 32.67 -10.10 38.91
N ILE A 109 32.64 -10.41 37.61
CA ILE A 109 31.48 -11.04 36.94
C ILE A 109 31.86 -12.44 36.42
N TYR A 110 33.12 -12.66 36.05
CA TYR A 110 33.64 -13.91 35.48
C TYR A 110 34.90 -14.37 36.21
N GLU A 111 35.22 -15.66 36.10
CA GLU A 111 36.40 -16.26 36.73
C GLU A 111 37.71 -15.62 36.24
N THR A 112 38.61 -15.28 37.16
CA THR A 112 39.85 -14.51 36.89
C THR A 112 40.69 -15.11 35.77
N ASP A 113 40.78 -16.42 35.76
CA ASP A 113 41.69 -17.17 34.91
C ASP A 113 41.12 -17.24 33.49
N HIS A 114 39.81 -17.48 33.38
CA HIS A 114 39.05 -17.37 32.13
C HIS A 114 39.16 -15.97 31.51
N VAL A 115 39.01 -14.91 32.31
CA VAL A 115 39.16 -13.51 31.86
C VAL A 115 40.58 -13.25 31.35
N THR A 116 41.62 -13.74 32.04
CA THR A 116 42.99 -13.57 31.57
C THR A 116 43.30 -14.33 30.28
N GLU A 117 42.95 -15.61 30.20
CA GLU A 117 43.33 -16.47 29.08
C GLU A 117 42.54 -16.16 27.81
N ASN A 118 41.23 -15.94 27.94
CA ASN A 118 40.36 -15.81 26.76
C ASN A 118 40.14 -14.36 26.32
N TRP A 119 40.25 -13.36 27.20
CA TRP A 119 39.96 -11.96 26.85
C TRP A 119 41.20 -11.06 26.91
N ILE A 120 41.93 -11.04 28.03
CA ILE A 120 43.09 -10.14 28.16
C ILE A 120 44.26 -10.58 27.26
N ASN A 121 44.60 -11.88 27.22
CA ASN A 121 45.73 -12.37 26.44
C ASN A 121 45.55 -12.16 24.91
N PRO A 122 44.38 -12.42 24.28
CA PRO A 122 44.16 -12.08 22.88
C PRO A 122 44.18 -10.58 22.58
N LEU A 123 43.58 -9.74 23.44
CA LEU A 123 43.65 -8.28 23.28
C LEU A 123 45.10 -7.76 23.34
N MET A 124 45.91 -8.33 24.24
CA MET A 124 47.35 -8.05 24.35
C MET A 124 48.14 -8.54 23.13
N ARG A 125 47.75 -9.66 22.52
CA ARG A 125 48.36 -10.19 21.28
C ARG A 125 48.13 -9.27 20.08
N TRP A 126 46.91 -8.72 19.93
CA TRP A 126 46.57 -7.79 18.83
C TRP A 126 47.01 -6.34 19.06
N GLN A 127 47.48 -6.01 20.27
CA GLN A 127 47.95 -4.68 20.67
C GLN A 127 48.97 -4.04 19.70
N PRO A 128 50.07 -4.68 19.27
CA PRO A 128 51.05 -4.06 18.37
C PRO A 128 50.47 -3.74 16.97
N GLU A 129 49.64 -4.62 16.43
CA GLU A 129 48.99 -4.41 15.12
C GLU A 129 47.98 -3.25 15.18
N ILE A 130 47.27 -3.11 16.29
CA ILE A 130 46.33 -2.01 16.52
C ILE A 130 47.06 -0.68 16.77
N GLN A 131 48.24 -0.68 17.41
CA GLN A 131 49.08 0.52 17.49
C GLN A 131 49.60 0.96 16.11
N GLU A 132 49.89 0.01 15.21
CA GLU A 132 50.24 0.32 13.82
C GLU A 132 49.03 0.85 13.02
N LEU A 133 47.84 0.28 13.22
CA LEU A 133 46.60 0.81 12.65
C LEU A 133 46.31 2.24 13.14
N ILE A 134 46.51 2.55 14.42
CA ILE A 134 46.39 3.91 14.97
C ILE A 134 47.39 4.86 14.29
N LYS A 135 48.66 4.44 14.09
CA LYS A 135 49.66 5.21 13.35
C LYS A 135 49.25 5.48 11.90
N GLN A 136 48.73 4.48 11.20
CA GLN A 136 48.23 4.65 9.81
C GLN A 136 47.04 5.59 9.73
N LEU A 137 46.13 5.55 10.71
CA LEU A 137 44.94 6.40 10.77
C LEU A 137 45.25 7.85 11.12
N GLU A 138 46.30 8.12 11.91
CA GLU A 138 46.75 9.48 12.25
C GLU A 138 47.85 10.02 11.33
N GLY A 139 48.54 9.16 10.59
CA GLY A 139 49.57 9.50 9.59
C GLY A 139 49.02 9.82 8.19
N GLY A 140 47.73 9.57 7.94
CA GLY A 140 47.06 10.10 6.74
C GLY A 140 47.04 11.64 6.76
N PRO A 141 47.13 12.32 5.60
CA PRO A 141 47.19 13.79 5.55
C PRO A 141 45.90 14.40 6.10
N SER A 142 46.00 14.91 7.33
CA SER A 142 44.89 15.53 8.06
C SER A 142 44.60 16.95 7.56
N ASP A 143 43.98 17.05 6.38
CA ASP A 143 43.10 18.18 6.11
C ASP A 143 42.10 18.34 7.27
N HIS A 144 41.81 19.59 7.63
CA HIS A 144 41.15 19.99 8.89
C HIS A 144 42.03 19.89 10.16
N ILE A 145 43.19 20.57 10.17
CA ILE A 145 43.74 21.11 11.43
C ILE A 145 42.77 22.19 11.94
N PRO A 146 42.15 22.05 13.13
CA PRO A 146 41.37 23.13 13.74
C PRO A 146 42.32 24.22 14.24
N LEU A 147 41.97 25.49 14.03
CA LEU A 147 42.79 26.66 14.38
C LEU A 147 43.37 26.57 15.79
N LEU A 148 44.68 26.31 15.89
CA LEU A 148 45.40 26.28 17.15
C LEU A 148 45.31 27.64 17.83
N LYS A 149 44.90 27.64 19.10
CA LYS A 149 44.88 28.85 19.94
C LYS A 149 46.29 29.44 19.99
N THR A 150 46.45 30.67 19.50
CA THR A 150 47.74 31.38 19.55
C THR A 150 48.26 31.44 20.97
N LYS A 151 49.52 31.03 21.17
CA LYS A 151 50.20 31.10 22.45
C LYS A 151 50.19 32.53 22.97
N ALA A 152 49.98 32.70 24.28
CA ALA A 152 49.99 34.02 24.92
C ALA A 152 51.35 34.70 24.68
N LYS A 153 51.32 36.01 24.37
CA LYS A 153 52.55 36.80 24.26
C LYS A 153 53.14 37.02 25.65
N LEU A 154 54.45 36.89 25.76
CA LEU A 154 55.19 37.24 26.98
C LEU A 154 55.03 38.73 27.29
N THR A 155 54.88 39.06 28.56
CA THR A 155 54.75 40.45 29.03
C THR A 155 56.08 41.18 28.89
N VAL A 156 56.08 42.29 28.16
CA VAL A 156 57.21 43.24 28.11
C VAL A 156 56.83 44.46 28.98
N PRO A 157 57.68 44.90 29.92
CA PRO A 157 57.44 46.13 30.68
C PRO A 157 57.27 47.33 29.75
N LYS A 158 56.30 48.20 30.03
CA LYS A 158 56.10 49.45 29.31
C LYS A 158 56.41 50.62 30.22
N GLU A 159 57.44 51.37 29.86
CA GLU A 159 57.91 52.54 30.61
C GLU A 159 56.86 53.67 30.61
N PHE A 160 56.89 54.49 31.66
CA PHE A 160 55.91 55.53 31.91
C PHE A 160 56.33 56.84 31.26
N ASN A 161 55.51 57.34 30.32
CA ASN A 161 55.73 58.67 29.75
C ASN A 161 55.10 59.74 30.65
N LEU A 162 55.89 60.78 30.92
CA LEU A 162 55.54 61.90 31.79
C LEU A 162 54.40 62.77 31.22
N THR A 163 53.82 63.57 32.11
CA THR A 163 52.54 64.28 31.95
C THR A 163 52.45 65.16 30.69
N VAL A 164 51.45 64.88 29.85
CA VAL A 164 50.88 65.84 28.88
C VAL A 164 49.38 65.92 29.13
N PRO A 165 48.79 67.12 29.35
CA PRO A 165 47.39 67.24 29.74
C PRO A 165 46.43 66.86 28.60
N ARG A 166 45.40 66.07 28.92
CA ARG A 166 44.33 65.75 27.97
C ARG A 166 43.45 66.98 27.72
N PRO A 167 43.03 67.27 26.46
CA PRO A 167 42.01 68.28 26.20
C PRO A 167 40.67 67.89 26.85
N ARG A 168 39.85 68.89 27.16
CA ARG A 168 38.62 68.72 27.96
C ARG A 168 37.59 67.88 27.21
N ALA A 169 36.98 66.92 27.91
CA ALA A 169 35.89 66.13 27.38
C ALA A 169 34.58 66.94 27.33
N ILE A 170 33.86 66.84 26.21
CA ILE A 170 32.44 67.21 26.15
C ILE A 170 31.66 65.99 26.67
N THR A 171 30.75 66.20 27.61
CA THR A 171 29.86 65.14 28.12
C THR A 171 28.86 64.73 27.05
N MET A 172 29.03 63.53 26.48
CA MET A 172 27.96 62.91 25.69
C MET A 172 26.78 62.56 26.62
N PRO A 173 25.52 62.71 26.16
CA PRO A 173 24.35 62.29 26.92
C PRO A 173 24.32 60.77 27.10
N GLU A 174 23.64 60.32 28.16
CA GLU A 174 23.54 58.91 28.53
C GLU A 174 22.86 58.08 27.41
N PRO A 175 23.48 56.98 26.94
CA PRO A 175 22.90 56.18 25.86
C PRO A 175 21.68 55.40 26.36
N VAL A 176 20.52 55.67 25.74
CA VAL A 176 19.25 54.98 26.00
C VAL A 176 19.45 53.45 25.96
N PRO A 177 18.94 52.68 26.95
CA PRO A 177 19.13 51.23 27.00
C PRO A 177 18.72 50.53 25.70
N THR A 178 19.70 50.08 24.92
CA THR A 178 19.45 49.32 23.69
C THR A 178 18.90 47.95 24.01
N ILE A 179 17.59 47.80 23.88
CA ILE A 179 16.88 46.52 23.97
C ILE A 179 17.60 45.50 23.06
N PRO A 180 18.00 44.32 23.56
CA PRO A 180 18.68 43.33 22.75
C PRO A 180 17.77 42.91 21.59
N LYS A 181 18.24 43.10 20.36
CA LYS A 181 17.49 42.75 19.14
C LYS A 181 17.02 41.30 19.24
N SER A 182 15.75 41.06 18.94
CA SER A 182 15.17 39.72 18.92
C SER A 182 16.01 38.80 18.04
N LYS A 183 16.16 37.53 18.48
CA LYS A 183 16.90 36.53 17.69
C LYS A 183 16.27 36.46 16.29
N PRO A 184 17.07 36.48 15.21
CA PRO A 184 16.52 36.41 13.86
C PRO A 184 15.67 35.15 13.72
N VAL A 185 14.49 35.29 13.12
CA VAL A 185 13.55 34.19 12.89
C VAL A 185 14.30 33.06 12.16
N PRO A 186 14.28 31.81 12.67
CA PRO A 186 15.07 30.73 12.08
C PRO A 186 14.64 30.49 10.64
N GLN A 187 15.61 30.27 9.74
CA GLN A 187 15.35 30.15 8.29
C GLN A 187 14.35 29.04 7.93
N SER A 188 14.18 28.04 8.78
CA SER A 188 13.11 27.02 8.67
C SER A 188 11.69 27.60 8.59
N THR A 189 11.46 28.82 9.09
CA THR A 189 10.16 29.51 9.02
C THR A 189 9.83 30.01 7.61
N TYR A 190 10.86 30.23 6.78
CA TYR A 190 10.73 30.66 5.38
C TYR A 190 10.98 29.52 4.38
N GLN A 191 11.28 28.31 4.87
CA GLN A 191 11.44 27.12 4.04
C GLN A 191 10.17 26.27 4.14
N GLU A 192 9.49 26.04 3.01
CA GLU A 192 8.32 25.15 2.98
C GLU A 192 8.63 23.78 3.61
N PRO A 193 7.77 23.26 4.50
CA PRO A 193 7.87 21.92 5.07
C PRO A 193 8.11 20.83 4.03
N LYS A 194 8.83 19.78 4.42
CA LYS A 194 9.18 18.65 3.53
C LYS A 194 7.92 17.95 3.00
N GLU A 195 6.87 17.98 3.79
CA GLU A 195 5.53 17.47 3.56
C GLU A 195 4.84 18.22 2.42
N GLN A 196 4.98 19.54 2.33
CA GLN A 196 4.41 20.33 1.22
C GLN A 196 5.14 20.01 -0.10
N LYS A 197 6.47 19.89 -0.07
CA LYS A 197 7.27 19.48 -1.24
C LYS A 197 6.93 18.06 -1.69
N LEU A 198 6.76 17.13 -0.74
CA LEU A 198 6.29 15.77 -1.02
C LEU A 198 4.87 15.77 -1.64
N LEU A 199 3.96 16.60 -1.13
CA LEU A 199 2.62 16.76 -1.70
C LEU A 199 2.62 17.39 -3.11
N GLN A 200 3.55 18.31 -3.41
CA GLN A 200 3.75 18.82 -4.77
C GLN A 200 4.29 17.73 -5.71
N MET A 201 5.24 16.91 -5.26
CA MET A 201 5.74 15.75 -6.01
C MET A 201 4.64 14.71 -6.27
N ILE A 202 3.80 14.40 -5.27
CA ILE A 202 2.65 13.51 -5.43
C ILE A 202 1.61 14.12 -6.38
N LYS A 203 1.29 15.42 -6.27
CA LYS A 203 0.35 16.09 -7.19
C LYS A 203 0.85 16.08 -8.64
N THR A 204 2.13 16.33 -8.88
CA THR A 204 2.71 16.30 -10.23
C THR A 204 2.81 14.89 -10.79
N HIS A 205 3.13 13.88 -9.96
CA HIS A 205 3.08 12.47 -10.37
C HIS A 205 1.65 12.02 -10.70
N ASN A 206 0.68 12.30 -9.82
CA ASN A 206 -0.74 11.97 -10.03
C ASN A 206 -1.33 12.68 -11.25
N ARG A 207 -0.88 13.90 -11.55
CA ARG A 207 -1.24 14.61 -12.79
C ARG A 207 -0.70 13.87 -14.01
N ARG A 208 0.60 13.52 -14.02
CA ARG A 208 1.22 12.79 -15.14
C ARG A 208 0.58 11.42 -15.36
N THR A 209 0.30 10.68 -14.30
CA THR A 209 -0.37 9.36 -14.43
C THR A 209 -1.83 9.49 -14.87
N ALA A 210 -2.53 10.56 -14.50
CA ALA A 210 -3.85 10.87 -15.04
C ALA A 210 -3.80 11.27 -16.53
N GLU A 211 -2.81 12.09 -16.94
CA GLU A 211 -2.56 12.45 -18.34
C GLU A 211 -2.19 11.20 -19.18
N GLU A 212 -1.35 10.31 -18.66
CA GLU A 212 -1.06 9.00 -19.27
C GLU A 212 -2.29 8.09 -19.36
N LEU A 213 -3.13 8.03 -18.32
CA LEU A 213 -4.35 7.21 -18.32
C LEU A 213 -5.39 7.76 -19.30
N LEU A 214 -5.48 9.08 -19.45
CA LEU A 214 -6.31 9.73 -20.47
C LEU A 214 -5.78 9.46 -21.88
N LEU A 215 -4.46 9.51 -22.10
CA LEU A 215 -3.86 9.12 -23.39
C LEU A 215 -4.13 7.65 -23.72
N LYS A 216 -3.96 6.74 -22.74
CA LYS A 216 -4.27 5.31 -22.89
C LYS A 216 -5.76 5.10 -23.17
N ALA A 217 -6.65 5.78 -22.46
CA ALA A 217 -8.09 5.73 -22.70
C ALA A 217 -8.45 6.20 -24.12
N ASN A 218 -7.94 7.35 -24.58
CA ASN A 218 -8.17 7.86 -25.94
C ASN A 218 -7.63 6.90 -27.02
N MET A 219 -6.50 6.22 -26.78
CA MET A 219 -5.97 5.18 -27.67
C MET A 219 -6.82 3.89 -27.66
N GLU A 220 -7.50 3.58 -26.56
CA GLU A 220 -8.38 2.42 -26.42
C GLU A 220 -9.86 2.71 -26.74
N GLU A 221 -10.27 3.97 -26.85
CA GLU A 221 -11.63 4.39 -27.22
C GLU A 221 -12.02 3.86 -28.61
N LEU A 222 -11.08 3.92 -29.56
CA LEU A 222 -11.20 3.32 -30.90
C LEU A 222 -11.02 1.78 -30.90
N ARG A 223 -10.54 1.18 -29.80
CA ARG A 223 -10.48 -0.28 -29.63
C ARG A 223 -11.87 -0.86 -29.36
N CYS A 224 -12.74 -0.06 -28.75
CA CYS A 224 -14.19 -0.26 -28.64
C CYS A 224 -14.96 0.19 -29.90
N ALA A 225 -14.29 0.27 -31.06
CA ALA A 225 -14.88 0.57 -32.36
C ALA A 225 -14.65 -0.50 -33.45
N MET A 226 -13.65 -1.38 -33.29
CA MET A 226 -13.09 -2.19 -34.37
C MET A 226 -13.44 -3.68 -34.24
N PRO A 227 -14.10 -4.30 -35.24
CA PRO A 227 -14.30 -5.74 -35.28
C PRO A 227 -12.97 -6.48 -35.23
N ARG A 228 -12.87 -7.43 -34.29
CA ARG A 228 -11.63 -8.15 -34.01
C ARG A 228 -11.35 -9.21 -35.07
N LEU A 229 -10.42 -8.89 -35.97
CA LEU A 229 -9.70 -9.94 -36.69
C LEU A 229 -8.98 -10.81 -35.64
N GLN A 230 -9.20 -12.13 -35.67
CA GLN A 230 -8.55 -13.05 -34.74
C GLN A 230 -7.05 -13.06 -34.99
N LYS A 231 -6.29 -12.44 -34.08
CA LYS A 231 -4.82 -12.42 -34.11
C LYS A 231 -4.30 -13.15 -32.87
N GLU A 232 -3.37 -14.07 -33.07
CA GLU A 232 -3.09 -15.15 -32.13
C GLU A 232 -2.58 -14.67 -30.76
N PRO A 233 -2.98 -15.31 -29.64
CA PRO A 233 -2.83 -14.76 -28.29
C PRO A 233 -1.41 -14.85 -27.69
N GLN A 234 -0.36 -15.03 -28.49
CA GLN A 234 0.98 -15.33 -27.97
C GLN A 234 1.83 -14.10 -27.61
N ALA A 235 1.68 -12.96 -28.30
CA ALA A 235 2.61 -11.82 -28.14
C ALA A 235 2.38 -10.97 -26.86
N GLN A 236 1.15 -10.47 -26.65
CA GLN A 236 0.84 -9.51 -25.56
C GLN A 236 0.96 -10.09 -24.14
N GLU A 237 1.11 -11.41 -24.03
CA GLU A 237 1.33 -12.13 -22.76
C GLU A 237 2.72 -11.86 -22.16
N VAL A 238 3.72 -11.56 -22.99
CA VAL A 238 5.13 -11.47 -22.59
C VAL A 238 5.42 -10.14 -21.88
N GLU A 239 4.96 -9.01 -22.42
CA GLU A 239 5.18 -7.69 -21.83
C GLU A 239 4.43 -7.54 -20.49
N LYS A 240 3.21 -8.06 -20.39
CA LYS A 240 2.42 -8.09 -19.14
C LYS A 240 3.04 -8.96 -18.05
N LYS A 241 4.08 -9.76 -18.33
CA LYS A 241 4.90 -10.46 -17.31
C LYS A 241 6.04 -9.60 -16.75
N LEU A 242 6.59 -8.63 -17.50
CA LEU A 242 7.72 -7.82 -17.04
C LEU A 242 7.31 -6.83 -15.95
N TRP A 243 6.22 -6.08 -16.17
CA TRP A 243 5.80 -4.96 -15.31
C TRP A 243 5.31 -5.36 -13.89
N HIS A 244 5.26 -6.66 -13.58
CA HIS A 244 4.93 -7.17 -12.24
C HIS A 244 6.14 -7.72 -11.47
N GLN A 245 7.38 -7.56 -11.96
CA GLN A 245 8.59 -8.14 -11.36
C GLN A 245 9.37 -7.21 -10.40
N SER A 246 8.85 -6.03 -10.05
CA SER A 246 9.51 -5.08 -9.12
C SER A 246 9.02 -5.13 -7.67
N VAL A 247 8.37 -6.23 -7.25
CA VAL A 247 8.26 -6.62 -5.84
C VAL A 247 9.36 -7.67 -5.60
N PRO A 248 10.17 -7.61 -4.53
CA PRO A 248 11.19 -8.61 -4.28
C PRO A 248 10.53 -9.98 -4.06
N SER A 249 10.51 -10.79 -5.12
CA SER A 249 10.05 -12.17 -5.00
C SER A 249 11.00 -12.87 -4.03
N ILE A 250 10.48 -13.20 -2.86
CA ILE A 250 10.96 -14.34 -2.07
C ILE A 250 11.18 -15.44 -3.09
N ARG A 251 12.43 -15.92 -3.23
CA ARG A 251 12.74 -17.00 -4.16
C ARG A 251 11.99 -18.22 -3.65
N ARG A 252 10.82 -18.49 -4.22
CA ARG A 252 10.10 -19.74 -3.97
C ARG A 252 11.09 -20.85 -4.25
N THR A 253 11.46 -21.60 -3.22
CA THR A 253 12.18 -22.86 -3.39
C THR A 253 11.43 -23.65 -4.45
N PRO A 254 12.12 -24.23 -5.44
CA PRO A 254 11.46 -24.86 -6.58
C PRO A 254 10.43 -25.85 -6.03
N ASN A 255 9.15 -25.64 -6.37
CA ASN A 255 8.01 -26.22 -5.67
C ASN A 255 8.32 -27.66 -5.27
N LEU A 256 8.56 -27.90 -3.97
CA LEU A 256 8.88 -29.23 -3.49
C LEU A 256 7.73 -30.11 -3.95
N THR A 257 8.00 -30.99 -4.92
CA THR A 257 6.97 -31.87 -5.47
C THR A 257 6.57 -32.78 -4.33
N PHE A 258 5.47 -32.45 -3.67
CA PHE A 258 4.89 -33.27 -2.61
C PHE A 258 4.74 -34.65 -3.21
N TYR A 259 5.63 -35.56 -2.79
CA TYR A 259 5.56 -36.95 -3.18
C TYR A 259 4.15 -37.38 -2.81
N LYS A 260 3.30 -37.64 -3.83
CA LYS A 260 2.03 -38.32 -3.59
C LYS A 260 2.43 -39.59 -2.84
N PRO A 261 2.04 -39.76 -1.56
CA PRO A 261 2.62 -40.80 -0.74
C PRO A 261 2.27 -42.13 -1.39
N ASN A 262 3.28 -42.79 -1.97
CA ASN A 262 3.09 -43.95 -2.81
C ASN A 262 2.44 -45.03 -1.94
N LYS A 263 1.18 -45.37 -2.23
CA LYS A 263 0.42 -46.44 -1.56
C LYS A 263 0.94 -47.85 -1.90
N LEU A 264 2.19 -47.93 -2.35
CA LEU A 264 2.91 -49.18 -2.53
C LEU A 264 3.29 -49.69 -1.13
N PRO A 265 3.01 -50.95 -0.78
CA PRO A 265 3.44 -51.51 0.49
C PRO A 265 4.97 -51.47 0.55
N VAL A 266 5.52 -50.67 1.46
CA VAL A 266 6.98 -50.51 1.61
C VAL A 266 7.56 -51.87 2.00
N LYS A 267 8.34 -52.47 1.08
CA LYS A 267 8.98 -53.76 1.31
C LYS A 267 9.87 -53.66 2.55
N LEU A 268 9.55 -54.46 3.57
CA LEU A 268 10.23 -54.47 4.87
C LEU A 268 11.60 -55.18 4.79
N ASN A 269 12.50 -54.62 3.99
CA ASN A 269 13.90 -55.01 3.97
C ASN A 269 14.54 -54.69 5.34
N THR A 270 15.52 -55.49 5.76
CA THR A 270 16.28 -55.32 7.01
C THR A 270 16.75 -53.88 7.26
N ALA A 271 17.29 -53.22 6.23
CA ALA A 271 17.75 -51.84 6.32
C ALA A 271 16.60 -50.82 6.50
N THR A 272 15.39 -51.10 6.00
CA THR A 272 14.20 -50.26 6.22
C THR A 272 13.76 -50.34 7.68
N ILE A 273 13.65 -51.56 8.21
CA ILE A 273 13.29 -51.83 9.61
C ILE A 273 14.24 -51.08 10.56
N LEU A 274 15.55 -51.24 10.39
CA LEU A 274 16.54 -50.62 11.27
C LEU A 274 16.55 -49.09 11.18
N ARG A 275 16.34 -48.50 9.99
CA ARG A 275 16.25 -47.04 9.82
C ARG A 275 15.01 -46.44 10.48
N GLU A 276 13.87 -47.13 10.38
CA GLU A 276 12.61 -46.68 10.98
C GLU A 276 12.58 -46.90 12.50
N GLY A 277 13.11 -48.03 12.98
CA GLY A 277 13.32 -48.28 14.41
C GLY A 277 14.21 -47.22 15.06
N ALA A 278 15.35 -46.90 14.43
CA ALA A 278 16.25 -45.83 14.91
C ALA A 278 15.61 -44.43 14.87
N LEU A 279 14.64 -44.18 13.98
CA LEU A 279 13.87 -42.93 13.96
C LEU A 279 12.94 -42.85 15.18
N TYR A 280 12.20 -43.92 15.48
CA TYR A 280 11.31 -43.94 16.64
C TYR A 280 12.06 -43.98 17.97
N GLN A 281 13.21 -44.68 18.06
CA GLN A 281 14.08 -44.65 19.23
C GLN A 281 14.52 -43.22 19.53
N ARG A 282 15.04 -42.48 18.54
CA ARG A 282 15.36 -41.04 18.65
C ARG A 282 14.18 -40.12 18.95
N GLN A 283 12.95 -40.57 18.73
CA GLN A 283 11.75 -39.82 19.12
C GLN A 283 11.38 -40.12 20.58
N VAL A 284 11.41 -41.39 21.00
CA VAL A 284 11.22 -41.81 22.40
C VAL A 284 12.29 -41.20 23.30
N GLU A 285 13.56 -41.21 22.90
CA GLU A 285 14.66 -40.53 23.59
C GLU A 285 14.39 -39.04 23.83
N LYS A 286 13.75 -38.35 22.88
CA LYS A 286 13.41 -36.92 23.00
C LYS A 286 12.21 -36.65 23.90
N GLU A 287 11.19 -37.51 23.86
CA GLU A 287 10.06 -37.40 24.79
C GLU A 287 10.48 -37.79 26.22
N LEU A 288 11.38 -38.76 26.40
CA LEU A 288 12.04 -39.05 27.68
C LEU A 288 12.83 -37.83 28.17
N GLN A 289 13.75 -37.29 27.38
CA GLN A 289 14.49 -36.05 27.70
C GLN A 289 13.59 -34.83 27.95
N ARG A 290 12.33 -34.83 27.51
CA ARG A 290 11.33 -33.83 27.89
C ARG A 290 10.72 -34.16 29.25
N VAL A 291 10.29 -35.40 29.48
CA VAL A 291 9.75 -35.85 30.78
C VAL A 291 10.78 -35.67 31.89
N ASP A 292 12.05 -36.04 31.67
CA ASP A 292 13.15 -35.86 32.62
C ASP A 292 13.26 -34.39 33.06
N LYS A 293 13.26 -33.45 32.09
CA LYS A 293 13.30 -32.01 32.37
C LYS A 293 12.07 -31.49 33.11
N LEU A 294 10.88 -32.07 32.88
CA LEU A 294 9.68 -31.73 33.64
C LEU A 294 9.78 -32.26 35.09
N VAL A 295 10.44 -33.39 35.31
CA VAL A 295 10.77 -33.92 36.66
C VAL A 295 11.83 -33.06 37.35
N ASP A 296 12.82 -32.55 36.60
CA ASP A 296 13.80 -31.56 37.08
C ASP A 296 13.18 -30.17 37.39
N GLY A 297 11.88 -29.98 37.14
CA GLY A 297 11.14 -28.76 37.46
C GLY A 297 11.11 -27.70 36.36
N ALA A 298 11.49 -28.02 35.12
CA ALA A 298 11.31 -27.12 33.99
C ALA A 298 9.83 -26.90 33.66
N GLY A 299 9.44 -25.66 33.36
CA GLY A 299 8.06 -25.31 32.99
C GLY A 299 7.69 -25.67 31.56
N ASP A 300 6.50 -26.23 31.35
CA ASP A 300 5.97 -26.59 30.03
C ASP A 300 5.27 -25.36 29.39
N PHE A 301 5.87 -24.74 28.38
CA PHE A 301 5.29 -23.56 27.68
C PHE A 301 4.05 -23.87 26.83
N SER A 302 3.53 -25.10 26.89
CA SER A 302 2.38 -25.59 26.13
C SER A 302 1.12 -24.76 26.38
N GLU A 303 0.78 -24.50 27.63
CA GLU A 303 -0.38 -23.69 28.02
C GLU A 303 -0.30 -22.25 27.51
N PHE A 304 0.87 -21.62 27.61
CA PHE A 304 1.09 -20.26 27.10
C PHE A 304 0.95 -20.20 25.57
N LEU A 305 1.52 -21.17 24.85
CA LEU A 305 1.40 -21.24 23.39
C LEU A 305 -0.02 -21.59 22.93
N GLU A 306 -0.80 -22.32 23.73
CA GLU A 306 -2.22 -22.51 23.50
C GLU A 306 -3.03 -21.25 23.78
N TRP A 307 -2.79 -20.57 24.90
CA TRP A 307 -3.41 -19.29 25.22
C TRP A 307 -3.13 -18.25 24.13
N GLN A 308 -1.88 -18.15 23.65
CA GLN A 308 -1.49 -17.24 22.58
C GLN A 308 -2.27 -17.53 21.28
N LYS A 309 -2.43 -18.80 20.89
CA LYS A 309 -3.26 -19.20 19.74
C LYS A 309 -4.74 -18.88 19.97
N LYS A 310 -5.26 -19.11 21.17
CA LYS A 310 -6.65 -18.80 21.56
C LYS A 310 -6.93 -17.30 21.56
N MET A 311 -5.96 -16.45 21.94
CA MET A 311 -6.06 -14.99 21.79
C MET A 311 -5.99 -14.57 20.32
N GLN A 312 -5.00 -15.03 19.56
CA GLN A 312 -4.87 -14.73 18.12
C GLN A 312 -6.12 -15.12 17.32
N ALA A 313 -6.77 -16.24 17.66
CA ALA A 313 -8.05 -16.63 17.06
C ALA A 313 -9.17 -15.62 17.37
N LYS A 314 -9.31 -15.19 18.63
CA LYS A 314 -10.30 -14.18 19.04
C LYS A 314 -10.02 -12.80 18.42
N ASP A 315 -8.76 -12.38 18.34
CA ASP A 315 -8.37 -11.11 17.73
C ASP A 315 -8.70 -11.09 16.23
N LEU A 316 -8.56 -12.23 15.54
CA LEU A 316 -8.97 -12.39 14.15
C LEU A 316 -10.49 -12.43 13.99
N GLU A 317 -11.21 -13.08 14.90
CA GLU A 317 -12.68 -13.15 14.93
C GLU A 317 -13.29 -11.75 15.16
N GLU A 318 -12.79 -10.98 16.13
CA GLU A 318 -13.20 -9.58 16.37
C GLU A 318 -12.86 -8.67 15.16
N GLN A 319 -11.71 -8.87 14.50
CA GLN A 319 -11.37 -8.12 13.29
C GLN A 319 -12.33 -8.41 12.13
N LEU A 320 -12.74 -9.67 11.96
CA LEU A 320 -13.75 -10.07 10.97
C LEU A 320 -15.12 -9.51 11.33
N ALA A 321 -15.55 -9.61 12.59
CA ALA A 321 -16.80 -9.05 13.09
C ALA A 321 -16.86 -7.52 12.92
N ALA A 322 -15.80 -6.80 13.28
CA ALA A 322 -15.69 -5.35 13.07
C ALA A 322 -15.61 -4.97 11.58
N GLY A 323 -15.09 -5.84 10.72
CA GLY A 323 -15.15 -5.72 9.26
C GLY A 323 -16.58 -5.85 8.72
N GLU A 324 -17.29 -6.90 9.13
CA GLU A 324 -18.71 -7.14 8.84
C GLU A 324 -19.59 -5.97 9.33
N CYS A 325 -19.40 -5.51 10.57
CA CYS A 325 -20.14 -4.39 11.15
C CYS A 325 -19.98 -3.11 10.33
N ARG A 326 -18.73 -2.69 10.03
CA ARG A 326 -18.47 -1.49 9.21
C ARG A 326 -19.06 -1.60 7.81
N ARG A 327 -18.98 -2.78 7.19
CA ARG A 327 -19.59 -3.07 5.88
C ARG A 327 -21.12 -2.95 5.92
N LEU A 328 -21.76 -3.45 6.98
CA LEU A 328 -23.22 -3.38 7.15
C LEU A 328 -23.70 -1.97 7.51
N GLN A 329 -22.98 -1.26 8.39
CA GLN A 329 -23.23 0.16 8.70
C GLN A 329 -23.14 1.05 7.46
N GLY A 330 -22.15 0.84 6.59
CA GLY A 330 -22.02 1.55 5.31
C GLY A 330 -23.20 1.31 4.36
N LYS A 331 -23.75 0.08 4.34
CA LYS A 331 -24.99 -0.22 3.60
C LYS A 331 -26.21 0.43 4.25
N LEU A 332 -26.31 0.40 5.58
CA LEU A 332 -27.46 0.94 6.32
C LEU A 332 -27.56 2.46 6.14
N SER A 333 -26.42 3.16 6.21
CA SER A 333 -26.34 4.59 5.89
C SER A 333 -26.79 4.90 4.45
N HIS A 334 -26.51 4.01 3.49
CA HIS A 334 -26.99 4.16 2.11
C HIS A 334 -28.50 3.95 1.98
N GLU A 335 -29.07 2.94 2.65
CA GLU A 335 -30.52 2.69 2.72
C GLU A 335 -31.26 3.90 3.32
N GLU A 336 -30.79 4.41 4.46
CA GLU A 336 -31.37 5.56 5.15
C GLU A 336 -31.23 6.85 4.34
N ALA A 337 -30.12 7.03 3.61
CA ALA A 337 -29.95 8.15 2.68
C ALA A 337 -30.89 8.09 1.46
N ILE A 338 -31.31 6.89 1.02
CA ILE A 338 -32.34 6.74 -0.01
C ILE A 338 -33.71 7.11 0.56
N LEU A 339 -34.06 6.59 1.74
CA LEU A 339 -35.33 6.89 2.43
C LEU A 339 -35.48 8.39 2.74
N ALA A 340 -34.44 9.04 3.26
CA ALA A 340 -34.43 10.48 3.50
C ALA A 340 -34.66 11.30 2.21
N ARG A 341 -34.09 10.86 1.08
CA ARG A 341 -34.35 11.47 -0.24
C ARG A 341 -35.78 11.23 -0.73
N GLN A 342 -36.36 10.05 -0.48
CA GLN A 342 -37.75 9.76 -0.81
C GLN A 342 -38.72 10.63 0.01
N ASN A 343 -38.50 10.77 1.32
CA ASN A 343 -39.27 11.65 2.21
C ASN A 343 -39.19 13.12 1.78
N LEU A 344 -37.99 13.65 1.53
CA LEU A 344 -37.77 15.04 1.08
C LEU A 344 -38.49 15.33 -0.26
N VAL A 345 -38.51 14.36 -1.19
CA VAL A 345 -39.26 14.49 -2.45
C VAL A 345 -40.77 14.45 -2.24
N GLN A 346 -41.28 13.75 -1.22
CA GLN A 346 -42.71 13.79 -0.86
C GLN A 346 -43.09 15.13 -0.22
N GLU A 347 -42.30 15.62 0.74
CA GLU A 347 -42.50 16.95 1.34
C GLU A 347 -42.49 18.08 0.29
N ASN A 348 -41.53 18.06 -0.63
CA ASN A 348 -41.41 19.09 -1.65
C ASN A 348 -42.56 19.06 -2.67
N LYS A 349 -43.19 17.89 -2.90
CA LYS A 349 -44.46 17.82 -3.64
C LYS A 349 -45.58 18.50 -2.84
N GLN A 350 -45.80 18.10 -1.59
CA GLN A 350 -46.84 18.69 -0.74
C GLN A 350 -46.70 20.21 -0.60
N LYS A 351 -45.47 20.73 -0.47
CA LYS A 351 -45.18 22.18 -0.45
C LYS A 351 -45.50 22.84 -1.80
N ALA A 352 -45.11 22.23 -2.91
CA ALA A 352 -45.41 22.74 -4.25
C ALA A 352 -46.90 22.60 -4.65
N ASP A 353 -47.63 21.66 -4.07
CA ASP A 353 -49.07 21.49 -4.29
C ASP A 353 -49.86 22.55 -3.51
N LYS A 354 -49.52 22.80 -2.23
CA LYS A 354 -50.04 23.95 -1.45
C LYS A 354 -49.78 25.29 -2.14
N GLN A 355 -48.57 25.50 -2.66
CA GLN A 355 -48.25 26.73 -3.41
C GLN A 355 -49.08 26.88 -4.70
N LYS A 356 -49.56 25.79 -5.32
CA LYS A 356 -50.52 25.89 -6.43
C LYS A 356 -51.90 26.29 -5.94
N GLU A 357 -52.36 25.70 -4.84
CA GLU A 357 -53.64 26.02 -4.20
C GLU A 357 -53.68 27.51 -3.81
N GLU A 358 -52.69 27.99 -3.06
CA GLU A 358 -52.46 29.41 -2.72
C GLU A 358 -52.42 30.30 -3.98
N SER A 359 -51.71 29.88 -5.04
CA SER A 359 -51.66 30.66 -6.29
C SER A 359 -52.99 30.69 -7.05
N ALA A 360 -53.81 29.64 -6.95
CA ALA A 360 -55.12 29.56 -7.58
C ALA A 360 -56.12 30.46 -6.86
N GLU A 361 -56.11 30.46 -5.52
CA GLU A 361 -56.90 31.40 -4.70
C GLU A 361 -56.55 32.86 -5.03
N LEU A 362 -55.25 33.19 -5.11
CA LEU A 362 -54.80 34.53 -5.51
C LEU A 362 -55.21 34.88 -6.95
N MET A 363 -55.20 33.94 -7.90
CA MET A 363 -55.68 34.17 -9.26
C MET A 363 -57.19 34.44 -9.31
N LEU A 364 -58.00 33.72 -8.52
CA LEU A 364 -59.43 33.97 -8.38
C LEU A 364 -59.69 35.39 -7.82
N GLN A 365 -59.03 35.78 -6.73
CA GLN A 365 -59.11 37.13 -6.16
C GLN A 365 -58.65 38.23 -7.13
N CYS A 366 -57.73 37.93 -8.05
CA CYS A 366 -57.33 38.87 -9.11
C CYS A 366 -58.37 38.97 -10.23
N ALA A 367 -59.03 37.86 -10.60
CA ALA A 367 -60.11 37.87 -11.58
C ALA A 367 -61.36 38.59 -11.05
N GLU A 368 -61.72 38.38 -9.78
CA GLU A 368 -62.82 39.08 -9.11
C GLU A 368 -62.59 40.60 -9.06
N ARG A 369 -61.39 41.04 -8.67
CA ARG A 369 -61.04 42.47 -8.67
C ARG A 369 -61.10 43.09 -10.06
N ARG A 370 -60.55 42.42 -11.10
CA ARG A 370 -60.70 42.89 -12.49
C ARG A 370 -62.16 43.02 -12.92
N LEU A 371 -63.02 42.08 -12.50
CA LEU A 371 -64.45 42.12 -12.81
C LEU A 371 -65.19 43.23 -12.05
N GLN A 372 -64.69 43.67 -10.88
CA GLN A 372 -65.15 44.86 -10.16
C GLN A 372 -64.64 46.16 -10.84
N GLU A 373 -63.35 46.21 -11.18
CA GLU A 373 -62.72 47.33 -11.92
C GLU A 373 -63.42 47.56 -13.28
N GLU A 374 -63.74 46.49 -14.01
CA GLU A 374 -64.50 46.57 -15.26
C GLU A 374 -65.92 47.12 -15.06
N LYS A 375 -66.59 46.84 -13.95
CA LYS A 375 -67.93 47.39 -13.65
C LYS A 375 -67.84 48.87 -13.35
N ALA A 376 -66.96 49.27 -12.43
CA ALA A 376 -66.71 50.67 -12.12
C ALA A 376 -66.26 51.49 -13.34
N MET A 377 -65.46 50.90 -14.24
CA MET A 377 -65.07 51.53 -15.50
C MET A 377 -66.25 51.66 -16.48
N LYS A 378 -67.17 50.68 -16.56
CA LYS A 378 -68.39 50.77 -17.37
C LYS A 378 -69.31 51.86 -16.83
N GLU A 379 -69.53 51.91 -15.53
CA GLU A 379 -70.31 52.96 -14.84
C GLU A 379 -69.70 54.36 -15.09
N LEU A 380 -68.37 54.50 -15.01
CA LEU A 380 -67.67 55.75 -15.32
C LEU A 380 -67.78 56.13 -16.81
N VAL A 381 -67.70 55.15 -17.72
CA VAL A 381 -67.90 55.37 -19.16
C VAL A 381 -69.34 55.79 -19.46
N GLU A 382 -70.34 55.26 -18.76
CA GLU A 382 -71.73 55.69 -18.88
C GLU A 382 -71.90 57.14 -18.39
N GLN A 383 -71.34 57.50 -17.23
CA GLN A 383 -71.32 58.88 -16.73
C GLN A 383 -70.61 59.83 -17.70
N VAL A 384 -69.47 59.43 -18.27
CA VAL A 384 -68.75 60.21 -19.29
C VAL A 384 -69.55 60.30 -20.59
N MET A 385 -70.28 59.26 -20.99
CA MET A 385 -71.16 59.27 -22.15
C MET A 385 -72.38 60.18 -21.94
N GLU A 386 -72.91 60.29 -20.72
CA GLU A 386 -73.95 61.25 -20.35
C GLU A 386 -73.41 62.68 -20.32
N ALA A 387 -72.24 62.90 -19.72
CA ALA A 387 -71.53 64.17 -19.82
C ALA A 387 -71.25 64.54 -21.30
N GLN A 388 -70.90 63.59 -22.16
CA GLN A 388 -70.75 63.81 -23.60
C GLN A 388 -72.08 64.08 -24.32
N LYS A 389 -73.20 63.47 -23.94
CA LYS A 389 -74.54 63.83 -24.46
C LYS A 389 -74.83 65.29 -24.11
N ASN A 390 -74.59 65.69 -22.87
CA ASN A 390 -74.79 67.06 -22.39
C ASN A 390 -73.85 68.06 -23.08
N VAL A 391 -72.56 67.73 -23.24
CA VAL A 391 -71.59 68.52 -24.00
C VAL A 391 -71.96 68.57 -25.48
N LYS A 392 -72.51 67.50 -26.08
CA LYS A 392 -73.02 67.52 -27.47
C LYS A 392 -74.25 68.42 -27.61
N ILE A 393 -75.13 68.50 -26.61
CA ILE A 393 -76.25 69.46 -26.57
C ILE A 393 -75.73 70.90 -26.49
N VAL A 394 -74.70 71.16 -25.67
CA VAL A 394 -74.04 72.48 -25.59
C VAL A 394 -73.28 72.79 -26.88
N GLN A 395 -72.58 71.82 -27.47
CA GLN A 395 -71.91 71.96 -28.76
C GLN A 395 -72.90 72.15 -29.90
N MET A 396 -74.10 71.55 -29.90
CA MET A 396 -75.13 71.86 -30.90
C MET A 396 -75.64 73.30 -30.78
N LYS A 397 -75.72 73.86 -29.57
CA LYS A 397 -75.98 75.30 -29.38
C LYS A 397 -74.82 76.14 -29.91
N LEU A 398 -73.57 75.79 -29.56
CA LEU A 398 -72.36 76.47 -30.01
C LEU A 398 -72.13 76.34 -31.52
N VAL A 399 -72.49 75.21 -32.14
CA VAL A 399 -72.32 74.93 -33.57
C VAL A 399 -73.41 75.59 -34.38
N LYS A 400 -74.63 75.78 -33.85
CA LYS A 400 -75.56 76.76 -34.44
C LYS A 400 -74.95 78.18 -34.43
N GLY A 401 -74.33 78.56 -33.30
CA GLY A 401 -73.56 79.80 -33.18
C GLY A 401 -72.26 79.88 -34.00
N ARG A 402 -71.69 78.75 -34.44
CA ARG A 402 -70.48 78.68 -35.28
C ARG A 402 -70.78 78.39 -36.75
N GLN A 403 -71.94 77.85 -37.11
CA GLN A 403 -72.36 77.80 -38.52
C GLN A 403 -72.67 79.21 -39.01
N GLN A 404 -73.21 80.05 -38.13
CA GLN A 404 -73.27 81.51 -38.28
C GLN A 404 -71.89 82.18 -38.51
N ILE A 405 -70.76 81.52 -38.16
CA ILE A 405 -69.39 82.04 -38.29
C ILE A 405 -68.58 81.32 -39.38
N VAL A 406 -68.80 80.02 -39.60
CA VAL A 406 -68.08 79.23 -40.61
C VAL A 406 -68.68 79.44 -42.01
N GLN A 407 -69.91 79.94 -42.10
CA GLN A 407 -70.38 80.62 -43.31
C GLN A 407 -69.55 81.88 -43.62
N GLU A 408 -68.99 82.57 -42.62
CA GLU A 408 -68.07 83.71 -42.76
C GLU A 408 -66.59 83.28 -43.02
N VAL A 409 -66.29 81.96 -43.11
CA VAL A 409 -64.90 81.44 -43.14
C VAL A 409 -64.62 80.35 -44.19
N ILE A 410 -65.56 79.48 -44.59
CA ILE A 410 -65.32 78.55 -45.72
C ILE A 410 -65.17 79.29 -47.07
N GLU A 411 -65.45 80.58 -47.08
CA GLU A 411 -65.10 81.54 -48.13
C GLU A 411 -63.57 81.74 -48.30
N GLU A 412 -62.73 81.24 -47.38
CA GLU A 412 -61.26 81.22 -47.49
C GLU A 412 -60.71 80.23 -48.56
N SER A 413 -60.73 78.93 -48.27
CA SER A 413 -59.52 78.10 -48.45
C SER A 413 -59.79 76.72 -49.09
N ARG A 414 -59.01 76.41 -50.15
CA ARG A 414 -59.13 75.19 -50.96
C ARG A 414 -57.77 74.79 -51.58
N GLU A 415 -57.03 73.83 -50.98
CA GLU A 415 -55.69 73.41 -51.47
C GLU A 415 -55.35 71.89 -51.45
N LEU A 416 -54.52 71.41 -50.49
CA LEU A 416 -53.46 70.41 -50.76
C LEU A 416 -53.80 68.92 -50.47
N LEU A 417 -53.27 68.01 -51.32
CA LEU A 417 -53.07 66.57 -51.04
C LEU A 417 -52.04 65.96 -52.02
N GLN A 418 -51.24 64.93 -51.63
CA GLN A 418 -50.50 64.10 -52.60
C GLN A 418 -50.11 62.65 -52.16
N ASN A 419 -48.83 62.35 -51.90
CA ASN A 419 -48.16 61.12 -52.42
C ASN A 419 -46.88 60.70 -51.64
N SER A 420 -46.29 59.53 -51.97
CA SER A 420 -44.97 58.93 -51.62
C SER A 420 -45.03 57.52 -50.96
N THR A 421 -44.20 56.54 -51.41
CA THR A 421 -44.05 55.13 -50.88
C THR A 421 -42.81 54.32 -51.42
N LYS A 422 -42.36 53.20 -50.75
CA LYS A 422 -41.77 51.87 -51.27
C LYS A 422 -40.43 51.26 -50.68
N ALA A 423 -40.26 49.91 -50.82
CA ALA A 423 -39.04 49.02 -50.91
C ALA A 423 -38.48 48.12 -49.73
N ALA A 424 -37.91 46.88 -49.99
CA ALA A 424 -37.29 45.88 -49.03
C ALA A 424 -36.66 44.56 -49.65
N LYS A 425 -35.87 43.71 -48.91
CA LYS A 425 -35.86 42.17 -48.77
C LYS A 425 -34.53 41.30 -48.61
N GLU A 426 -34.71 39.96 -48.36
CA GLU A 426 -33.92 38.72 -48.78
C GLU A 426 -32.98 37.94 -47.76
N GLU A 427 -32.71 36.56 -47.88
CA GLU A 427 -31.43 35.68 -47.67
C GLU A 427 -31.81 34.02 -47.64
N GLN A 428 -31.35 32.68 -47.38
CA GLN A 428 -30.26 31.60 -46.96
C GLN A 428 -30.15 30.18 -47.65
N LYS A 429 -28.93 29.55 -47.73
CA LYS A 429 -28.67 28.06 -47.76
C LYS A 429 -27.21 27.52 -47.48
N ARG A 430 -27.10 26.18 -47.27
CA ARG A 430 -25.94 25.21 -47.08
C ARG A 430 -25.68 24.80 -45.61
N ARG A 431 -25.88 23.55 -45.12
CA ARG A 431 -25.46 22.16 -45.52
C ARG A 431 -24.01 21.82 -45.07
N CYS A 432 -23.77 21.02 -44.01
CA CYS A 432 -23.77 19.52 -43.93
C CYS A 432 -22.31 18.94 -44.05
N GLU A 433 -21.94 17.64 -44.08
CA GLU A 433 -22.69 16.37 -44.30
C GLU A 433 -22.05 15.06 -43.71
N LEU A 434 -20.80 15.04 -43.19
CA LEU A 434 -20.03 13.78 -42.98
C LEU A 434 -20.41 12.99 -41.70
N ILE A 435 -21.03 11.80 -41.89
CA ILE A 435 -21.66 10.98 -40.84
C ILE A 435 -21.08 9.55 -40.74
N ALA A 436 -21.06 9.02 -39.51
CA ALA A 436 -21.04 7.60 -39.09
C ALA A 436 -19.75 6.75 -39.15
N GLN A 437 -19.71 5.83 -38.17
CA GLN A 437 -18.82 4.66 -38.00
C GLN A 437 -17.36 5.01 -37.67
N LEU A 438 -16.73 4.40 -36.65
CA LEU A 438 -16.87 3.01 -36.14
C LEU A 438 -17.33 2.93 -34.65
N ARG A 439 -17.83 1.75 -34.21
CA ARG A 439 -18.44 1.49 -32.87
C ARG A 439 -18.65 -0.05 -32.62
N ALA A 440 -17.94 -0.75 -31.71
CA ALA A 440 -18.15 -2.16 -31.19
C ALA A 440 -16.93 -2.84 -30.44
N LEU A 441 -17.16 -3.94 -29.66
CA LEU A 441 -16.35 -4.53 -28.52
C LEU A 441 -15.68 -5.94 -28.77
N GLU A 442 -15.20 -6.75 -27.78
CA GLU A 442 -13.97 -6.71 -26.91
C GLU A 442 -13.60 -8.15 -26.32
N THR A 443 -12.70 -8.35 -25.30
CA THR A 443 -12.29 -9.57 -24.45
C THR A 443 -10.77 -9.98 -24.38
N GLN A 444 -10.26 -10.79 -23.40
CA GLN A 444 -8.80 -11.17 -23.22
C GLN A 444 -8.50 -12.60 -22.57
N PRO A 445 -7.35 -13.30 -22.87
CA PRO A 445 -6.97 -14.68 -22.36
C PRO A 445 -5.61 -14.83 -21.58
N THR A 446 -5.19 -16.03 -21.07
CA THR A 446 -3.87 -16.29 -20.35
C THR A 446 -3.33 -17.83 -20.17
N ARG A 447 -1.99 -18.21 -20.32
CA ARG A 447 -1.06 -19.44 -19.93
C ARG A 447 -0.72 -20.71 -20.89
N LYS A 448 0.22 -21.77 -20.80
CA LYS A 448 1.33 -22.48 -19.94
C LYS A 448 2.33 -23.57 -20.68
N GLU A 449 3.22 -24.42 -20.02
CA GLU A 449 4.38 -25.38 -20.48
C GLU A 449 4.85 -26.53 -19.42
N LYS A 450 5.78 -27.60 -19.41
CA LYS A 450 6.82 -28.51 -20.16
C LYS A 450 7.25 -29.83 -19.28
N LEU A 451 8.23 -30.85 -19.32
CA LEU A 451 9.57 -31.36 -19.91
C LEU A 451 9.97 -32.96 -19.66
N VAL A 452 11.25 -33.54 -19.79
CA VAL A 452 11.73 -35.05 -19.80
C VAL A 452 13.30 -35.35 -19.43
N ASP A 453 14.17 -36.46 -19.33
CA ASP A 453 14.44 -38.02 -19.45
C ASP A 453 15.70 -38.57 -18.53
N LEU A 454 16.59 -39.67 -18.50
CA LEU A 454 17.30 -40.84 -19.29
C LEU A 454 17.91 -42.14 -18.45
N THR A 455 19.03 -42.94 -18.76
CA THR A 455 19.48 -44.34 -18.18
C THR A 455 21.03 -44.91 -18.22
N GLU A 456 21.43 -46.23 -17.92
CA GLU A 456 22.81 -46.85 -17.46
C GLU A 456 23.36 -48.35 -17.91
N ILE A 457 24.52 -48.99 -17.41
CA ILE A 457 25.30 -50.25 -17.99
C ILE A 457 25.92 -51.58 -17.19
N PRO A 458 27.27 -51.96 -16.93
CA PRO A 458 28.01 -53.31 -17.21
C PRO A 458 28.89 -54.23 -16.14
N GLY A 459 29.74 -55.29 -16.51
CA GLY A 459 30.56 -56.38 -15.70
C GLY A 459 31.90 -57.05 -16.34
N TYR A 460 32.71 -58.18 -16.05
CA TYR A 460 32.95 -59.44 -15.15
C TYR A 460 34.34 -60.32 -15.38
N GLY A 461 34.87 -61.35 -14.56
CA GLY A 461 35.98 -62.42 -14.88
C GLY A 461 36.85 -63.31 -13.80
N LEU A 462 37.73 -64.35 -14.18
CA LEU A 462 38.98 -65.12 -13.56
C LEU A 462 39.13 -66.67 -13.05
N GLU A 463 40.39 -67.30 -12.86
CA GLU A 463 40.77 -68.83 -12.73
C GLU A 463 42.18 -69.38 -12.06
N GLY A 464 42.55 -70.73 -11.84
CA GLY A 464 43.92 -71.37 -11.38
C GLY A 464 44.16 -72.93 -10.92
N GLU A 465 45.40 -73.57 -10.78
CA GLU A 465 45.76 -75.07 -10.41
C GLU A 465 47.25 -75.57 -9.88
N MET A 466 47.60 -76.89 -9.52
CA MET A 466 48.90 -77.50 -8.88
C MET A 466 49.14 -79.12 -8.79
N SER A 467 49.89 -79.72 -7.80
CA SER A 467 50.23 -81.21 -7.66
C SER A 467 49.32 -82.05 -6.72
N VAL A 468 49.07 -83.32 -7.06
CA VAL A 468 47.89 -84.11 -6.59
C VAL A 468 48.22 -85.27 -5.61
N VAL A 469 49.48 -85.45 -5.19
CA VAL A 469 49.96 -86.69 -4.51
C VAL A 469 49.76 -86.70 -2.97
N GLU A 470 50.78 -86.32 -2.18
CA GLU A 470 50.72 -86.15 -0.70
C GLU A 470 49.61 -85.19 -0.24
N LEU A 471 49.08 -84.42 -1.19
CA LEU A 471 47.85 -83.69 -1.11
C LEU A 471 46.77 -84.49 -0.35
N ARG A 472 46.62 -85.80 -0.59
CA ARG A 472 45.46 -86.60 -0.12
C ARG A 472 45.39 -86.84 1.40
N GLU A 473 46.47 -87.29 2.05
CA GLU A 473 46.46 -87.55 3.50
C GLU A 473 46.57 -86.25 4.32
N ARG A 474 47.39 -85.28 3.86
CA ARG A 474 47.37 -83.95 4.46
C ARG A 474 45.99 -83.33 4.32
N LEU A 475 45.34 -83.44 3.15
CA LEU A 475 43.92 -83.09 3.00
C LEU A 475 42.99 -83.92 3.90
N ALA A 476 43.33 -85.13 4.35
CA ALA A 476 42.43 -85.94 5.19
C ALA A 476 42.37 -85.38 6.62
N LEU A 477 43.51 -85.23 7.29
CA LEU A 477 43.57 -84.61 8.62
C LEU A 477 43.17 -83.13 8.57
N LEU A 478 43.56 -82.40 7.53
CA LEU A 478 43.09 -81.03 7.31
C LEU A 478 41.58 -80.99 7.05
N LYS A 479 40.96 -81.97 6.34
CA LYS A 479 39.49 -82.05 6.22
C LYS A 479 38.82 -82.29 7.57
N GLU A 480 39.45 -82.97 8.52
CA GLU A 480 38.83 -83.22 9.84
C GLU A 480 38.93 -82.03 10.80
N SER A 481 40.06 -81.32 10.85
CA SER A 481 40.11 -80.03 11.55
C SER A 481 39.20 -79.01 10.87
N GLN A 482 39.25 -78.92 9.53
CA GLN A 482 38.39 -78.06 8.74
C GLN A 482 36.90 -78.40 8.88
N LYS A 483 36.50 -79.67 9.04
CA LYS A 483 35.10 -80.06 9.35
C LYS A 483 34.66 -79.50 10.69
N ARG A 484 35.41 -79.74 11.77
CA ARG A 484 35.08 -79.24 13.11
C ARG A 484 35.04 -77.71 13.16
N GLU A 485 36.03 -77.04 12.56
CA GLU A 485 36.01 -75.59 12.37
C GLU A 485 34.81 -75.13 11.53
N GLN A 486 34.44 -75.85 10.47
CA GLN A 486 33.25 -75.53 9.67
C GLN A 486 31.95 -75.72 10.47
N GLU A 487 31.88 -76.71 11.35
CA GLU A 487 30.72 -76.98 12.22
C GLU A 487 30.57 -75.90 13.29
N GLU A 488 31.63 -75.55 14.01
CA GLU A 488 31.66 -74.41 14.93
C GLU A 488 31.29 -73.10 14.23
N LYS A 489 31.86 -72.83 13.04
CA LYS A 489 31.54 -71.63 12.24
C LYS A 489 30.10 -71.67 11.72
N ARG A 490 29.55 -72.83 11.36
CA ARG A 490 28.13 -73.00 10.99
C ARG A 490 27.22 -72.68 12.16
N ASP A 491 27.51 -73.18 13.36
CA ASP A 491 26.70 -72.94 14.55
C ASP A 491 26.76 -71.48 15.01
N GLN A 492 27.94 -70.84 15.00
CA GLN A 492 28.07 -69.40 15.23
C GLN A 492 27.28 -68.58 14.18
N ILE A 493 27.28 -69.02 12.91
CA ILE A 493 26.47 -68.42 11.84
C ILE A 493 24.96 -68.64 12.09
N ILE A 494 24.54 -69.80 12.59
CA ILE A 494 23.14 -70.11 12.91
C ILE A 494 22.66 -69.30 14.12
N GLN A 495 23.43 -69.26 15.20
CA GLN A 495 23.12 -68.48 16.40
C GLN A 495 23.05 -66.98 16.08
N SER A 496 24.05 -66.43 15.38
CA SER A 496 24.04 -65.02 14.99
C SER A 496 22.94 -64.67 13.98
N LYS A 497 22.51 -65.60 13.10
CA LYS A 497 21.30 -65.44 12.27
C LYS A 497 20.02 -65.42 13.12
N ARG A 498 19.88 -66.33 14.10
CA ARG A 498 18.72 -66.38 15.02
C ARG A 498 18.62 -65.08 15.83
N ALA A 499 19.70 -64.64 16.46
CA ALA A 499 19.74 -63.39 17.23
C ALA A 499 19.40 -62.15 16.36
N LYS A 500 19.93 -62.08 15.13
CA LYS A 500 19.58 -61.02 14.17
C LYS A 500 18.10 -61.07 13.77
N SER A 501 17.53 -62.26 13.59
CA SER A 501 16.09 -62.43 13.29
C SER A 501 15.21 -61.95 14.45
N GLN A 502 15.53 -62.34 15.69
CA GLN A 502 14.80 -61.92 16.89
C GLN A 502 14.86 -60.41 17.10
N MET A 503 16.04 -59.79 16.95
CA MET A 503 16.18 -58.33 17.02
C MET A 503 15.35 -57.60 15.94
N LEU A 504 15.23 -58.17 14.73
CA LEU A 504 14.40 -57.63 13.66
C LEU A 504 12.89 -57.82 13.93
N GLN A 505 12.48 -58.89 14.60
CA GLN A 505 11.09 -59.09 15.04
C GLN A 505 10.73 -58.05 16.11
N ASN A 506 11.53 -57.94 17.17
CA ASN A 506 11.31 -56.98 18.26
C ASN A 506 11.26 -55.52 17.74
N THR A 507 12.11 -55.15 16.77
CA THR A 507 12.09 -53.80 16.19
C THR A 507 10.89 -53.57 15.26
N VAL A 508 10.41 -54.57 14.52
CA VAL A 508 9.14 -54.48 13.77
C VAL A 508 7.94 -54.32 14.72
N GLU A 509 7.93 -55.01 15.85
CA GLU A 509 6.88 -54.87 16.87
C GLU A 509 6.87 -53.45 17.46
N GLN A 510 8.02 -52.92 17.87
CA GLN A 510 8.16 -51.52 18.32
C GLN A 510 7.68 -50.53 17.26
N ILE A 511 8.09 -50.69 16.00
CA ILE A 511 7.62 -49.89 14.85
C ILE A 511 6.10 -49.95 14.71
N SER A 512 5.49 -51.12 14.88
CA SER A 512 4.03 -51.28 14.77
C SER A 512 3.27 -50.50 15.85
N LEU A 513 3.78 -50.51 17.09
CA LEU A 513 3.21 -49.77 18.23
C LEU A 513 3.35 -48.25 18.03
N CYS A 514 4.53 -47.79 17.60
CA CYS A 514 4.78 -46.38 17.28
C CYS A 514 3.87 -45.88 16.14
N ARG A 515 3.73 -46.67 15.06
CA ARG A 515 2.79 -46.38 13.96
C ARG A 515 1.34 -46.31 14.45
N ALA A 516 0.91 -47.21 15.32
CA ALA A 516 -0.45 -47.21 15.88
C ALA A 516 -0.71 -46.05 16.85
N ALA A 517 0.30 -45.58 17.59
CA ALA A 517 0.21 -44.38 18.43
C ALA A 517 0.16 -43.09 17.58
N MET A 518 1.02 -42.98 16.55
CA MET A 518 0.98 -41.85 15.61
C MET A 518 -0.30 -41.82 14.77
N GLY A 519 -0.82 -42.97 14.35
CA GLY A 519 -2.09 -43.07 13.62
C GLY A 519 -3.27 -42.54 14.44
N ARG A 520 -3.36 -42.94 15.71
CA ARG A 520 -4.40 -42.46 16.64
C ARG A 520 -4.29 -40.95 16.89
N THR A 521 -3.09 -40.44 17.19
CA THR A 521 -2.90 -38.99 17.43
C THR A 521 -3.08 -38.14 16.16
N ALA A 522 -2.76 -38.66 14.97
CA ALA A 522 -3.05 -38.01 13.70
C ALA A 522 -4.56 -37.98 13.39
N ALA A 523 -5.30 -39.05 13.71
CA ALA A 523 -6.75 -39.09 13.56
C ALA A 523 -7.47 -38.08 14.48
N LEU A 524 -7.08 -38.01 15.76
CA LEU A 524 -7.62 -37.02 16.70
C LEU A 524 -7.38 -35.58 16.20
N ARG A 525 -6.14 -35.24 15.80
CA ARG A 525 -5.79 -33.94 15.22
C ARG A 525 -6.52 -33.63 13.89
N TRP A 526 -7.02 -34.64 13.19
CA TRP A 526 -7.83 -34.45 11.98
C TRP A 526 -9.29 -34.17 12.33
N GLU A 527 -9.87 -34.89 13.28
CA GLU A 527 -11.22 -34.62 13.80
C GLU A 527 -11.30 -33.25 14.51
N GLU A 528 -10.28 -32.86 15.29
CA GLU A 528 -10.16 -31.51 15.87
C GLU A 528 -10.21 -30.43 14.78
N LYS A 529 -9.41 -30.58 13.71
CA LYS A 529 -9.40 -29.62 12.58
C LYS A 529 -10.69 -29.62 11.78
N LYS A 530 -11.36 -30.77 11.66
CA LYS A 530 -12.66 -30.93 11.00
C LYS A 530 -13.78 -30.26 11.81
N ALA A 531 -13.74 -30.38 13.14
CA ALA A 531 -14.62 -29.65 14.04
C ALA A 531 -14.38 -28.13 13.96
N GLN A 532 -13.12 -27.68 14.03
CA GLN A 532 -12.74 -26.26 13.89
C GLN A 532 -13.14 -25.68 12.51
N ALA A 533 -12.96 -26.43 11.43
CA ALA A 533 -13.42 -26.02 10.10
C ALA A 533 -14.94 -25.93 10.00
N THR A 534 -15.68 -26.78 10.74
CA THR A 534 -17.14 -26.75 10.80
C THR A 534 -17.66 -25.56 11.61
N SER A 535 -17.01 -25.22 12.74
CA SER A 535 -17.34 -24.01 13.50
C SER A 535 -17.01 -22.74 12.69
N LEU A 536 -15.86 -22.67 12.02
CA LEU A 536 -15.47 -21.55 11.15
C LEU A 536 -16.37 -21.39 9.91
N ALA A 537 -17.06 -22.45 9.48
CA ALA A 537 -18.06 -22.39 8.41
C ALA A 537 -19.45 -21.90 8.88
N THR A 538 -19.67 -21.80 10.19
CA THR A 538 -20.89 -21.22 10.75
C THR A 538 -20.83 -19.70 10.59
N PRO A 539 -21.90 -19.02 10.10
CA PRO A 539 -21.88 -17.58 9.96
C PRO A 539 -21.65 -16.89 11.32
N SER A 540 -20.87 -15.79 11.31
CA SER A 540 -20.54 -15.01 12.52
C SER A 540 -21.79 -14.78 13.38
N GLN A 541 -21.68 -15.27 14.62
CA GLN A 541 -22.74 -15.27 15.64
C GLN A 541 -22.81 -13.96 16.41
N ASP A 542 -21.93 -12.99 16.10
CA ASP A 542 -21.90 -11.67 16.70
C ASP A 542 -23.28 -11.01 16.69
N GLU A 543 -23.83 -10.78 17.89
CA GLU A 543 -25.11 -10.10 18.10
C GLU A 543 -25.13 -8.74 17.37
N ARG A 544 -24.01 -8.00 17.41
CA ARG A 544 -23.76 -6.75 16.68
C ARG A 544 -23.98 -6.89 15.17
N VAL A 545 -23.49 -7.98 14.57
CA VAL A 545 -23.60 -8.25 13.13
C VAL A 545 -25.01 -8.72 12.78
N LEU A 546 -25.64 -9.53 13.64
CA LEU A 546 -27.02 -10.01 13.48
C LEU A 546 -28.04 -8.85 13.59
N GLU A 547 -27.87 -7.96 14.56
CA GLU A 547 -28.65 -6.71 14.67
C GLU A 547 -28.54 -5.85 13.40
N LEU A 548 -27.33 -5.66 12.88
CA LEU A 548 -27.11 -4.87 11.68
C LEU A 548 -27.71 -5.53 10.43
N LYS A 549 -27.70 -6.87 10.33
CA LYS A 549 -28.42 -7.63 9.29
C LYS A 549 -29.93 -7.40 9.39
N ARG A 550 -30.50 -7.50 10.60
CA ARG A 550 -31.94 -7.22 10.84
C ARG A 550 -32.33 -5.77 10.50
N LYS A 551 -31.59 -4.78 11.00
CA LYS A 551 -31.85 -3.35 10.73
C LYS A 551 -31.73 -3.03 9.23
N MET A 552 -30.80 -3.66 8.52
CA MET A 552 -30.71 -3.61 7.05
C MET A 552 -31.97 -4.14 6.35
N GLU A 553 -32.51 -5.27 6.80
CA GLU A 553 -33.73 -5.87 6.24
C GLU A 553 -34.98 -5.03 6.52
N GLU A 554 -35.09 -4.48 7.73
CA GLU A 554 -36.17 -3.56 8.12
C GLU A 554 -36.16 -2.29 7.25
N ARG A 555 -35.01 -1.63 7.05
CA ARG A 555 -34.89 -0.46 6.15
C ARG A 555 -35.10 -0.80 4.67
N ALA A 556 -34.61 -1.94 4.20
CA ALA A 556 -34.86 -2.39 2.83
C ALA A 556 -36.35 -2.71 2.60
N ALA A 557 -37.06 -3.23 3.60
CA ALA A 557 -38.51 -3.45 3.55
C ALA A 557 -39.28 -2.11 3.58
N GLU A 558 -38.86 -1.14 4.39
CA GLU A 558 -39.40 0.22 4.42
C GLU A 558 -39.30 0.89 3.05
N ARG A 559 -38.13 0.85 2.41
CA ARG A 559 -37.90 1.37 1.04
C ARG A 559 -38.78 0.68 0.01
N ARG A 560 -38.95 -0.65 0.10
CA ARG A 560 -39.88 -1.40 -0.78
C ARG A 560 -41.32 -0.92 -0.60
N ARG A 561 -41.79 -0.70 0.63
CA ARG A 561 -43.12 -0.14 0.93
C ARG A 561 -43.28 1.27 0.35
N GLN A 562 -42.35 2.18 0.63
CA GLN A 562 -42.37 3.55 0.08
C GLN A 562 -42.34 3.59 -1.46
N THR A 563 -41.67 2.63 -2.09
CA THR A 563 -41.56 2.54 -3.56
C THR A 563 -42.77 1.86 -4.22
N ALA A 564 -43.52 1.02 -3.47
CA ALA A 564 -44.74 0.37 -3.94
C ALA A 564 -46.01 1.22 -3.75
N ALA A 565 -46.08 2.01 -2.67
CA ALA A 565 -47.22 2.88 -2.36
C ALA A 565 -47.70 3.79 -3.52
N PRO A 566 -46.84 4.34 -4.39
CA PRO A 566 -47.27 5.18 -5.53
C PRO A 566 -48.07 4.45 -6.61
N GLN A 567 -48.19 3.11 -6.58
CA GLN A 567 -48.86 2.33 -7.63
C GLN A 567 -50.37 2.10 -7.40
N GLN A 568 -50.91 2.40 -6.21
CA GLN A 568 -52.34 2.19 -5.92
C GLN A 568 -53.25 3.36 -6.33
N VAL A 569 -52.71 4.56 -6.61
CA VAL A 569 -53.48 5.60 -7.29
C VAL A 569 -53.55 5.23 -8.76
N VAL A 570 -54.70 4.74 -9.20
CA VAL A 570 -54.99 4.37 -10.59
C VAL A 570 -54.76 5.59 -11.48
N SER A 571 -53.59 5.65 -12.10
CA SER A 571 -53.29 6.65 -13.11
C SER A 571 -54.12 6.32 -14.36
N PRO A 572 -54.94 7.24 -14.89
CA PRO A 572 -55.57 7.03 -16.19
C PRO A 572 -54.47 6.77 -17.25
N PRO A 573 -54.76 5.94 -18.28
CA PRO A 573 -53.76 5.56 -19.27
C PRO A 573 -53.09 6.80 -19.87
N ARG A 574 -51.76 6.81 -19.88
CA ARG A 574 -50.94 8.02 -20.13
C ARG A 574 -50.79 8.30 -21.63
N THR A 575 -51.91 8.37 -22.34
CA THR A 575 -51.97 8.44 -23.81
C THR A 575 -51.33 9.71 -24.37
N GLN A 576 -50.39 9.52 -25.31
CA GLN A 576 -49.95 10.42 -26.38
C GLN A 576 -49.37 11.82 -26.04
N ARG A 577 -49.57 12.38 -24.83
CA ARG A 577 -49.05 13.73 -24.47
C ARG A 577 -47.55 13.99 -24.69
N PRO A 578 -46.62 13.00 -24.60
CA PRO A 578 -45.21 13.23 -24.95
C PRO A 578 -44.95 13.41 -26.45
N GLN A 579 -45.71 12.73 -27.31
CA GLN A 579 -45.46 12.72 -28.76
C GLN A 579 -45.84 14.06 -29.39
N LEU A 580 -47.00 14.62 -29.03
CA LEU A 580 -47.46 15.91 -29.56
C LEU A 580 -46.42 17.01 -29.29
N ARG A 581 -45.92 17.12 -28.05
CA ARG A 581 -44.96 18.16 -27.67
C ARG A 581 -43.57 17.97 -28.30
N ALA A 582 -43.17 16.73 -28.56
CA ALA A 582 -41.96 16.46 -29.35
C ALA A 582 -42.14 16.85 -30.83
N GLN A 583 -43.33 16.62 -31.39
CA GLN A 583 -43.69 16.97 -32.76
C GLN A 583 -43.81 18.48 -32.97
N GLU A 584 -44.40 19.21 -32.01
CA GLU A 584 -44.41 20.67 -31.93
C GLU A 584 -42.99 21.26 -31.92
N MET A 585 -42.08 20.72 -31.10
CA MET A 585 -40.67 21.17 -31.11
C MET A 585 -39.95 20.84 -32.42
N LEU A 586 -40.19 19.66 -33.02
CA LEU A 586 -39.63 19.30 -34.32
C LEU A 586 -40.11 20.25 -35.43
N GLN A 587 -41.39 20.61 -35.44
CA GLN A 587 -41.94 21.61 -36.35
C GLN A 587 -41.27 22.97 -36.14
N HIS A 588 -41.13 23.43 -34.89
CA HIS A 588 -40.46 24.70 -34.59
C HIS A 588 -38.97 24.72 -35.00
N TRP A 589 -38.24 23.63 -34.81
CA TRP A 589 -36.86 23.51 -35.32
C TRP A 589 -36.80 23.54 -36.85
N VAL A 590 -37.73 22.85 -37.54
CA VAL A 590 -37.84 22.89 -39.00
C VAL A 590 -38.23 24.28 -39.50
N GLU A 591 -39.10 25.03 -38.82
CA GLU A 591 -39.40 26.43 -39.16
C GLU A 591 -38.21 27.35 -38.95
N MET A 592 -37.47 27.17 -37.86
CA MET A 592 -36.25 27.93 -37.56
C MET A 592 -35.16 27.65 -38.59
N ASP A 593 -34.97 26.40 -39.00
CA ASP A 593 -34.04 26.05 -40.08
C ASP A 593 -34.57 26.39 -41.48
N GLN A 594 -35.89 26.48 -41.71
CA GLN A 594 -36.45 27.09 -42.93
C GLN A 594 -36.37 28.63 -42.94
N SER A 595 -36.29 29.27 -41.78
CA SER A 595 -35.99 30.70 -41.63
C SER A 595 -34.49 30.96 -41.77
N ARG A 596 -33.66 29.98 -41.40
CA ARG A 596 -32.25 29.80 -41.81
C ARG A 596 -32.10 29.04 -43.14
N GLU A 597 -33.16 28.96 -43.93
CA GLU A 597 -33.09 28.75 -45.39
C GLU A 597 -33.73 29.95 -46.12
N ARG A 598 -33.86 31.07 -45.38
CA ARG A 598 -34.32 32.41 -45.82
C ARG A 598 -33.49 33.61 -45.27
N ARG A 599 -32.24 33.39 -44.79
CA ARG A 599 -31.22 34.43 -44.37
C ARG A 599 -29.67 34.36 -44.79
N LEU A 600 -29.23 33.97 -46.03
CA LEU A 600 -27.86 33.75 -46.63
C LEU A 600 -27.60 33.20 -48.15
N ARG A 601 -28.35 33.00 -49.29
CA ARG A 601 -29.67 33.22 -50.01
C ARG A 601 -29.42 33.77 -51.43
N GLU A 602 -30.27 34.55 -52.12
CA GLU A 602 -31.16 35.70 -51.86
C GLU A 602 -30.42 37.03 -51.65
N ARG A 603 -29.49 37.12 -50.72
CA ARG A 603 -28.37 38.11 -50.74
C ARG A 603 -26.99 37.46 -50.94
N GLN A 604 -26.94 36.13 -51.07
CA GLN A 604 -26.16 35.43 -52.11
C GLN A 604 -26.81 35.55 -53.53
N GLU A 605 -28.02 36.13 -53.68
CA GLU A 605 -28.51 36.71 -54.96
C GLU A 605 -28.24 38.24 -55.06
N ALA A 606 -28.33 39.03 -54.00
CA ALA A 606 -27.77 40.40 -53.99
C ALA A 606 -26.22 40.47 -54.01
N ASN A 607 -25.50 39.34 -53.85
CA ASN A 607 -24.08 39.20 -54.21
C ASN A 607 -23.90 38.63 -55.65
N ARG A 608 -24.97 38.48 -56.43
CA ARG A 608 -24.92 38.03 -57.82
C ARG A 608 -24.71 39.25 -58.72
N PRO A 609 -23.54 39.43 -59.35
CA PRO A 609 -23.28 40.60 -60.17
C PRO A 609 -24.17 40.60 -61.42
N CYS A 610 -24.83 41.73 -61.70
CA CYS A 610 -25.58 41.93 -62.93
C CYS A 610 -24.61 42.07 -64.11
N HIS A 611 -24.62 41.13 -65.04
CA HIS A 611 -23.95 41.30 -66.34
C HIS A 611 -24.78 42.22 -67.24
N PRO A 612 -24.17 43.25 -67.88
CA PRO A 612 -24.88 44.11 -68.82
C PRO A 612 -25.10 43.39 -70.15
N THR A 613 -26.35 43.35 -70.63
CA THR A 613 -26.69 42.84 -71.96
C THR A 613 -26.39 43.87 -73.04
N HIS A 614 -25.32 43.65 -73.81
CA HIS A 614 -25.06 44.41 -75.02
C HIS A 614 -26.15 44.14 -76.07
N HIS A 615 -26.91 45.17 -76.44
CA HIS A 615 -27.65 45.18 -77.70
C HIS A 615 -26.78 45.83 -78.77
N HIS A 616 -26.28 45.05 -79.73
CA HIS A 616 -25.76 45.60 -80.98
C HIS A 616 -26.95 45.98 -81.87
N LEU A 617 -26.90 47.21 -82.40
CA LEU A 617 -27.74 47.71 -83.48
C LEU A 617 -26.80 48.06 -84.63
N GLU A 618 -26.88 47.31 -85.72
CA GLU A 618 -26.28 47.69 -87.00
C GLU A 618 -27.06 47.02 -88.15
N ALA A 619 -27.01 47.60 -89.34
CA ALA A 619 -28.10 47.49 -90.31
C ALA A 619 -27.83 46.60 -91.53
N SER A 620 -28.87 45.90 -91.98
CA SER A 620 -29.23 45.67 -93.40
C SER A 620 -30.68 45.17 -93.47
#